data_AF-A0A382ZR47-F1
#
_entry.id   AF-A0A382ZR47-F1
#
_cell.length_a   1.000
_cell.length_b   1.000
_cell.length_c   1.000
_cell.angle_alpha   90.00
_cell.angle_beta   90.00
_cell.angle_gamma   90.00
#
_symmetry.space_group_name_H-M   'P 1'
#
loop_
_entity.id
_entity.type
_entity.pdbx_description
1 polymer ?
#
loop_
_entity_poly.entity_id
_entity_poly.type
_entity_poly.pdbx_seq_one_letter_code
_entity_poly.pdbx_strand_id
1 'polypeptide(L)'
;QLRGRIGRGPMQSYCILIQHGETPDSTHRLKIMESTSNGFTISDEDLKLRGPGEFFGTRQHGYIKSKIANFSEDGHIIRQARKRAFDMLLNDPKLILNEHQGIRKQFKENYKHMLEFVDIS
;
A
#
# COMPACT_ATOMS: atom_id res chain seq x y z
N GLN A 1 -0.83 11.39 -10.10
CA GLN A 1 -2.20 11.78 -10.52
C GLN A 1 -2.20 12.56 -11.84
N LEU A 2 -1.59 13.75 -11.93
CA LEU A 2 -1.63 14.59 -13.16
C LEU A 2 -1.05 13.90 -14.41
N ARG A 3 0.13 13.27 -14.32
CA ARG A 3 0.72 12.49 -15.43
C ARG A 3 -0.20 11.40 -15.98
N GLY A 4 -1.04 10.78 -15.15
CA GLY A 4 -1.98 9.73 -15.56
C GLY A 4 -3.23 10.22 -16.30
N ARG A 5 -3.38 11.54 -16.47
CA ARG A 5 -4.48 12.16 -17.23
C ARG A 5 -4.12 12.46 -18.69
N ILE A 6 -2.86 12.31 -19.08
CA ILE A 6 -2.39 12.49 -20.47
C ILE A 6 -2.03 11.14 -21.11
N GLY A 7 -1.79 11.09 -22.42
CA GLY A 7 -1.31 9.88 -23.10
C GLY A 7 -2.34 8.75 -23.29
N ARG A 8 -3.64 9.07 -23.34
CA ARG A 8 -4.72 8.09 -23.57
C ARG A 8 -5.08 7.89 -25.04
N GLY A 9 -4.47 8.68 -25.93
CA GLY A 9 -4.64 8.59 -27.38
C GLY A 9 -3.47 7.87 -28.05
N PRO A 10 -3.54 7.67 -29.37
CA PRO A 10 -2.48 7.01 -30.15
C PRO A 10 -1.23 7.88 -30.34
N MET A 11 -1.29 9.17 -30.00
CA MET A 11 -0.20 10.12 -30.19
C MET A 11 0.68 10.22 -28.94
N GLN A 12 1.99 10.36 -29.16
CA GLN A 12 2.97 10.58 -28.12
C GLN A 12 2.60 11.83 -27.30
N SER A 13 2.60 11.69 -25.97
CA SER A 13 2.34 12.78 -25.03
C SER A 13 3.56 13.03 -24.18
N TYR A 14 3.75 14.29 -23.78
CA TYR A 14 4.88 14.72 -22.94
C TYR A 14 4.38 15.28 -21.62
N CYS A 15 5.07 14.96 -20.53
CA CYS A 15 4.85 15.55 -19.21
C CYS A 15 6.08 16.38 -18.86
N ILE A 16 5.95 17.69 -18.83
CA ILE A 16 7.04 18.60 -18.47
C ILE A 16 6.91 18.91 -16.98
N LEU A 17 7.95 18.60 -16.22
CA LEU A 17 8.01 18.85 -14.79
C LEU A 17 8.88 20.10 -14.57
N ILE A 18 8.30 21.12 -13.93
CA ILE A 18 9.00 22.37 -13.62
C ILE A 18 9.13 22.45 -12.10
N GLN A 19 10.36 22.52 -11.62
CA GLN A 19 10.68 22.68 -10.20
C GLN A 19 10.83 24.18 -9.89
N HIS A 20 10.16 24.65 -8.84
CA HIS A 20 10.36 26.00 -8.31
C HIS A 20 10.94 25.91 -6.90
N GLY A 21 12.21 26.29 -6.76
CA GLY A 21 13.01 26.08 -5.54
C GLY A 21 13.59 24.66 -5.45
N GLU A 22 14.80 24.54 -4.90
CA GLU A 22 15.51 23.26 -4.81
C GLU A 22 15.60 22.80 -3.35
N THR A 23 14.96 21.67 -3.04
CA THR A 23 15.14 20.95 -1.78
C THR A 23 15.52 19.50 -2.10
N PRO A 24 16.29 18.82 -1.23
CA PRO A 24 16.67 17.42 -1.46
C PRO A 24 15.47 16.51 -1.78
N ASP A 25 14.37 16.68 -1.04
CA ASP A 25 13.15 15.89 -1.24
C ASP A 25 12.45 16.21 -2.56
N SER A 26 12.37 17.49 -2.94
CA SER A 26 11.73 17.87 -4.22
C SER A 26 12.52 17.35 -5.42
N THR A 27 13.85 17.43 -5.37
CA THR A 27 14.74 16.87 -6.39
C THR A 27 14.62 15.34 -6.44
N HIS A 28 14.55 14.66 -5.30
CA HIS A 28 14.38 13.21 -5.26
C HIS A 28 13.03 12.76 -5.85
N ARG A 29 11.94 13.45 -5.50
CA ARG A 29 10.59 13.15 -6.03
C ARG A 29 10.51 13.29 -7.55
N LEU A 30 11.14 14.33 -8.11
CA LEU A 30 11.21 14.52 -9.56
C LEU A 30 11.98 13.39 -10.23
N LYS A 31 13.12 13.01 -9.67
CA LYS A 31 13.95 11.91 -10.19
C LYS A 31 13.21 10.56 -10.20
N ILE A 32 12.40 10.29 -9.17
CA ILE A 32 11.52 9.10 -9.17
C ILE A 32 10.47 9.19 -10.28
N MET A 33 9.84 10.36 -10.44
CA MET A 33 8.81 10.60 -11.46
C MET A 33 9.34 10.47 -12.90
N GLU A 34 10.62 10.77 -13.13
CA GLU A 34 11.32 10.59 -14.41
C GLU A 34 11.78 9.15 -14.64
N SER A 35 12.23 8.45 -13.59
CA SER A 35 12.83 7.11 -13.73
C SER A 35 11.81 6.00 -14.00
N THR A 36 10.54 6.18 -13.65
CA THR A 36 9.52 5.14 -13.83
C THR A 36 8.12 5.69 -14.10
N SER A 37 7.36 4.94 -14.90
CA SER A 37 5.93 5.18 -15.13
C SER A 37 5.02 4.32 -14.24
N ASN A 38 5.57 3.37 -13.48
CA ASN A 38 4.79 2.49 -12.62
C ASN A 38 4.28 3.24 -11.37
N GLY A 39 2.96 3.36 -11.24
CA GLY A 39 2.32 4.07 -10.13
C GLY A 39 2.64 3.49 -8.76
N PHE A 40 2.80 2.16 -8.65
CA PHE A 40 3.11 1.50 -7.37
C PHE A 40 4.52 1.84 -6.89
N THR A 41 5.51 1.82 -7.79
CA THR A 41 6.90 2.17 -7.46
C THR A 41 7.01 3.62 -7.00
N ILE A 42 6.33 4.55 -7.69
CA ILE A 42 6.31 5.97 -7.31
C ILE A 42 5.69 6.13 -5.91
N SER A 43 4.60 5.43 -5.62
CA SER A 43 3.94 5.49 -4.31
C SER A 43 4.80 4.91 -3.19
N ASP A 44 5.56 3.85 -3.44
CA ASP A 44 6.48 3.26 -2.44
C ASP A 44 7.63 4.22 -2.10
N GLU A 45 8.21 4.87 -3.11
CA GLU A 45 9.28 5.84 -2.90
C GLU A 45 8.78 7.15 -2.26
N ASP A 46 7.60 7.66 -2.65
CA ASP A 46 6.98 8.83 -2.01
C ASP A 46 6.64 8.54 -0.53
N LEU A 47 6.29 7.29 -0.19
CA LEU A 47 6.08 6.84 1.18
C LEU A 47 7.39 6.83 1.99
N LYS A 48 8.48 6.33 1.42
CA LYS A 48 9.81 6.35 2.07
C LYS A 48 10.26 7.77 2.36
N LEU A 49 10.06 8.69 1.41
CA LEU A 49 10.42 10.11 1.56
C LEU A 49 9.62 10.83 2.64
N ARG A 50 8.28 10.63 2.66
CA ARG A 50 7.41 11.24 3.68
C ARG A 50 7.58 10.63 5.07
N GLY A 51 8.21 9.47 5.13
CA GLY A 51 8.27 8.64 6.31
C GLY A 51 6.90 8.04 6.67
N PRO A 52 6.89 7.02 7.56
CA PRO A 52 5.66 6.38 7.99
C PRO A 52 4.66 7.36 8.62
N GLY A 53 5.14 8.43 9.27
CA GLY A 53 4.34 9.37 10.05
C GLY A 53 3.29 10.18 9.27
N GLU A 54 3.54 10.60 8.02
CA GLU A 54 2.54 11.36 7.24
C GLU A 54 1.44 10.48 6.64
N PHE A 55 1.65 9.16 6.49
CA PHE A 55 0.55 8.23 6.21
C PHE A 55 -0.39 8.10 7.42
N PHE A 56 0.15 8.31 8.63
CA PHE A 56 -0.56 8.25 9.90
C PHE A 56 -1.06 9.62 10.39
N GLY A 57 -0.70 10.70 9.70
CA GLY A 57 -1.11 12.07 9.97
C GLY A 57 -2.52 12.35 9.47
N THR A 58 -3.51 12.10 10.31
CA THR A 58 -4.90 12.56 10.19
C THR A 58 -5.76 11.89 9.09
N ARG A 59 -6.48 10.82 9.49
CA ARG A 59 -7.72 10.30 8.89
C ARG A 59 -7.63 9.56 7.54
N GLN A 60 -7.17 8.31 7.57
CA GLN A 60 -7.79 7.28 6.74
C GLN A 60 -8.55 6.28 7.61
N HIS A 61 -9.85 6.12 7.34
CA HIS A 61 -10.68 5.07 7.93
C HIS A 61 -10.14 3.72 7.44
N GLY A 62 -9.58 2.91 8.34
CA GLY A 62 -8.96 1.63 8.00
C GLY A 62 -7.74 1.26 8.84
N TYR A 63 -7.38 2.06 9.85
CA TYR A 63 -6.21 1.77 10.68
C TYR A 63 -6.40 0.50 11.53
N ILE A 64 -5.71 -0.58 11.13
CA ILE A 64 -5.40 -1.68 12.04
C ILE A 64 -4.34 -1.15 13.00
N LYS A 65 -4.69 -0.98 14.29
CA LYS A 65 -3.72 -0.67 15.36
C LYS A 65 -2.75 -1.84 15.53
N SER A 66 -1.77 -1.95 14.65
CA SER A 66 -0.60 -2.79 14.88
C SER A 66 0.24 -2.10 15.96
N LYS A 67 0.09 -2.54 17.21
CA LYS A 67 0.91 -2.06 18.34
C LYS A 67 2.37 -2.54 18.26
N ILE A 68 2.74 -3.35 17.26
CA ILE A 68 3.98 -4.15 17.26
C ILE A 68 4.81 -4.00 15.97
N ALA A 69 4.23 -3.66 14.81
CA ALA A 69 4.97 -3.65 13.54
C ALA A 69 5.33 -2.23 13.07
N ASN A 70 6.61 -1.99 12.78
CA ASN A 70 7.08 -0.81 12.08
C ASN A 70 6.99 -1.07 10.56
N PHE A 71 5.91 -0.61 9.92
CA PHE A 71 5.66 -0.86 8.50
C PHE A 71 6.79 -0.40 7.56
N SER A 72 7.63 0.54 7.98
CA SER A 72 8.76 1.03 7.19
C SER A 72 9.96 0.07 7.21
N GLU A 73 10.23 -0.56 8.35
CA GLU A 73 11.37 -1.45 8.55
C GLU A 73 10.97 -2.93 8.32
N ASP A 74 9.76 -3.30 8.71
CA ASP A 74 9.24 -4.66 8.67
C ASP A 74 8.63 -5.03 7.31
N GLY A 75 8.80 -4.20 6.27
CA GLY A 75 8.17 -4.39 4.97
C GLY A 75 8.42 -5.78 4.38
N HIS A 76 9.60 -6.36 4.59
CA HIS A 76 9.90 -7.73 4.16
C HIS A 76 9.09 -8.79 4.93
N ILE A 77 8.95 -8.64 6.25
CA ILE A 77 8.17 -9.54 7.10
C ILE A 77 6.69 -9.44 6.74
N ILE A 78 6.18 -8.22 6.54
CA ILE A 78 4.78 -7.98 6.16
C ILE A 78 4.47 -8.61 4.80
N ARG A 79 5.36 -8.48 3.81
CA ARG A 79 5.20 -9.13 2.49
C ARG A 79 5.17 -10.66 2.61
N GLN A 80 6.05 -11.24 3.43
CA GLN A 80 6.06 -12.68 3.67
C GLN A 80 4.78 -13.15 4.39
N ALA A 81 4.35 -12.46 5.44
CA ALA A 81 3.13 -12.76 6.16
C ALA A 81 1.91 -12.68 5.23
N ARG A 82 1.84 -11.65 4.38
CA ARG A 82 0.81 -11.52 3.35
C ARG A 82 0.82 -12.70 2.38
N LYS A 83 1.98 -13.08 1.85
CA LYS A 83 2.11 -14.23 0.95
C LYS A 83 1.59 -15.51 1.61
N ARG A 84 2.02 -15.79 2.84
CA ARG A 84 1.56 -16.95 3.63
C ARG A 84 0.05 -16.93 3.85
N ALA A 85 -0.53 -15.78 4.14
CA ALA A 85 -1.98 -15.66 4.29
C ALA A 85 -2.74 -15.98 2.98
N PHE A 86 -2.23 -15.55 1.81
CA PHE A 86 -2.82 -15.92 0.52
C PHE A 86 -2.66 -17.42 0.24
N ASP A 87 -1.47 -17.99 0.45
CA ASP A 87 -1.22 -19.42 0.27
C ASP A 87 -2.13 -20.27 1.17
N MET A 88 -2.36 -19.81 2.40
CA MET A 88 -3.32 -20.41 3.33
C MET A 88 -4.74 -20.38 2.78
N LEU A 89 -5.21 -19.23 2.28
CA LEU A 89 -6.55 -19.08 1.72
C LEU A 89 -6.76 -19.85 0.41
N LEU A 90 -5.71 -20.12 -0.37
CA LEU A 90 -5.83 -20.97 -1.56
C LEU A 90 -6.15 -22.43 -1.19
N ASN A 91 -5.59 -22.91 -0.09
CA ASN A 91 -5.76 -24.30 0.37
C ASN A 91 -6.95 -24.47 1.31
N ASP A 92 -7.27 -23.43 2.10
CA ASP A 92 -8.39 -23.41 3.04
C ASP A 92 -9.11 -22.05 3.02
N PRO A 93 -9.90 -21.77 1.97
CA PRO A 93 -10.57 -20.47 1.78
C PRO A 93 -11.51 -20.10 2.93
N LYS A 94 -12.03 -21.11 3.64
CA LYS A 94 -12.99 -20.94 4.73
C LYS A 94 -12.33 -21.08 6.10
N LEU A 95 -11.01 -21.30 6.19
CA LEU A 95 -10.30 -21.50 7.46
C LEU A 95 -10.96 -22.59 8.33
N ILE A 96 -11.32 -23.73 7.73
CA ILE A 96 -12.03 -24.85 8.38
C ILE A 96 -11.05 -25.83 9.02
N LEU A 97 -9.82 -25.92 8.50
CA LEU A 97 -8.81 -26.85 9.04
C LEU A 97 -8.49 -26.54 10.49
N ASN A 98 -8.21 -27.58 11.27
CA ASN A 98 -7.96 -27.47 12.71
C ASN A 98 -6.82 -26.50 13.03
N GLU A 99 -5.76 -26.48 12.22
CA GLU A 99 -4.62 -25.58 12.37
C GLU A 99 -4.98 -24.09 12.15
N HIS A 100 -6.05 -23.79 11.40
CA HIS A 100 -6.48 -22.42 11.11
C HIS A 100 -7.59 -21.91 12.04
N GLN A 101 -8.10 -22.73 12.96
CA GLN A 101 -9.19 -22.35 13.85
C GLN A 101 -8.84 -21.14 14.73
N GLY A 102 -7.59 -21.06 15.22
CA GLY A 102 -7.11 -19.93 16.01
C GLY A 102 -7.13 -18.61 15.21
N ILE A 103 -6.69 -18.66 13.95
CA ILE A 103 -6.70 -17.52 13.03
C ILE A 103 -8.14 -17.11 12.74
N ARG A 104 -9.04 -18.06 12.44
CA ARG A 104 -10.46 -17.81 12.19
C ARG A 104 -11.15 -17.15 13.38
N LYS A 105 -10.84 -17.58 14.61
CA LYS A 105 -11.38 -16.98 15.83
C LYS A 105 -10.92 -15.53 15.97
N GLN A 106 -9.61 -15.29 15.92
CA GLN A 106 -9.03 -13.94 16.01
C GLN A 106 -9.54 -13.00 14.90
N PHE A 107 -9.71 -13.52 13.68
CA PHE A 107 -10.28 -12.77 12.56
C PHE A 107 -11.72 -12.33 12.85
N LYS A 108 -12.57 -13.24 13.31
CA LYS A 108 -13.96 -12.93 13.68
C LYS A 108 -14.08 -11.99 14.88
N GLU A 109 -13.20 -12.11 15.87
CA GLU A 109 -13.25 -11.26 17.07
C GLU A 109 -12.79 -9.84 16.77
N ASN A 110 -11.67 -9.67 16.06
CA ASN A 110 -11.05 -8.37 15.90
C ASN A 110 -11.43 -7.65 14.60
N TYR A 111 -11.83 -8.37 13.56
CA TYR A 111 -11.99 -7.83 12.20
C TYR A 111 -13.39 -8.06 11.61
N LYS A 112 -14.34 -8.61 12.36
CA LYS A 112 -15.72 -8.79 11.89
C LYS A 112 -16.37 -7.48 11.43
N HIS A 113 -16.11 -6.37 12.14
CA HIS A 113 -16.59 -5.05 11.76
C HIS A 113 -15.99 -4.54 10.42
N MET A 114 -14.82 -5.05 10.01
CA MET A 114 -14.22 -4.68 8.72
C MET A 114 -14.93 -5.34 7.53
N LEU A 115 -15.58 -6.49 7.73
CA LEU A 115 -16.34 -7.16 6.67
C LEU A 115 -17.53 -6.34 6.19
N GLU A 116 -18.04 -5.43 7.02
CA GLU A 116 -19.10 -4.48 6.63
C GLU A 116 -18.63 -3.47 5.58
N PHE A 117 -17.30 -3.26 5.46
CA PHE A 117 -16.69 -2.36 4.47
C PHE A 117 -16.12 -3.10 3.25
N VAL A 118 -16.15 -4.44 3.25
CA VAL A 118 -15.75 -5.24 2.08
C VAL A 118 -16.99 -5.40 1.20
N ASP A 119 -17.26 -4.35 0.44
CA ASP A 119 -18.28 -4.36 -0.60
C ASP A 119 -17.77 -5.25 -1.75
N ILE A 120 -18.19 -6.52 -1.77
CA ILE A 120 -17.95 -7.41 -2.91
C ILE A 120 -19.07 -7.11 -3.91
N SER A 121 -18.85 -6.07 -4.73
CA SER A 121 -19.51 -5.89 -6.03
C SER A 121 -18.68 -6.55 -7.12
#